data_AF-A0A4Q5ZH92-F1
#
_entry.id   AF-A0A4Q5ZH92-F1
#
_cell.length_a   1.000
_cell.length_b   1.000
_cell.length_c   1.000
_cell.angle_alpha   90.00
_cell.angle_beta   90.00
_cell.angle_gamma   90.00
#
_symmetry.space_group_name_H-M   'P 1'
#
loop_
_entity.id
_entity.type
_entity.pdbx_description
1 polymer ?
#
loop_
_entity_poly.entity_id
_entity_poly.type
_entity_poly.pdbx_seq_one_letter_code
_entity_poly.pdbx_strand_id
1 'polypeptide(L)'
;KGNYRGMAASSVLEPICQLYSLTKDKKYLSFAEDIVTQWESSNGPQLLSKSNIDVANRFARPANWYSYEQGQKAYEMMSCYEGLLDLYRLTGKPEYKAAVEKTWQNIEDTEINIAGSGASTEMWFGGKGLQTAPVNHYQETCVTVTWIKLSHQLLRLTGEAKYADAVEQSYYNALLGSMSADGAHWAKYTPLNGHRMPGSGQCGMNLNCCEASGPRGLFNLPQHVVMKSADGLYVNYFIEGRYVLNTPSGRKLELVQETNYPESGKIDLLVNLVKAEDLLVYVRIPGWSKTNKVKVNGEEITGVVAGEYAVLKRNWKQGDKISLELDMRGRVVHMGDKPQYAAILRGPVVLTRDASLPGGSMGAIVNAGAKGGYVNLEPVAHDGLNYWLQYRLTYSPESYKESGDKPVTLDLCDYASAGNNEQGTLYSTWLPQLIDPKKLR
;
A
#
# COMPACT_ATOMS: atom_id res chain seq x y z
N LYS A 1 -14.68 25.40 10.84
CA LYS A 1 -15.25 24.39 9.91
C LYS A 1 -14.60 23.06 10.26
N GLY A 2 -15.38 21.97 10.41
CA GLY A 2 -14.91 20.59 10.58
C GLY A 2 -13.77 20.34 11.59
N ASN A 3 -14.04 20.38 12.90
CA ASN A 3 -13.08 19.86 13.88
C ASN A 3 -13.15 18.32 14.01
N TYR A 4 -14.08 17.66 13.31
CA TYR A 4 -14.24 16.20 13.19
C TYR A 4 -14.10 15.45 14.52
N ARG A 5 -15.01 15.74 15.46
CA ARG A 5 -14.98 15.25 16.85
C ARG A 5 -13.74 15.64 17.67
N GLY A 6 -12.87 16.49 17.15
CA GLY A 6 -11.60 16.91 17.77
C GLY A 6 -10.35 16.28 17.15
N MET A 7 -10.50 15.40 16.14
CA MET A 7 -9.36 14.72 15.50
C MET A 7 -8.41 15.69 14.81
N ALA A 8 -8.92 16.69 14.09
CA ALA A 8 -8.10 17.71 13.42
C ALA A 8 -7.10 18.37 14.39
N ALA A 9 -7.59 18.81 15.55
CA ALA A 9 -6.77 19.44 16.59
C ALA A 9 -5.82 18.45 17.28
N SER A 10 -6.18 17.16 17.30
CA SER A 10 -5.42 16.11 17.97
C SER A 10 -4.33 15.47 17.11
N SER A 11 -4.29 15.77 15.81
CA SER A 11 -3.24 15.31 14.89
C SER A 11 -1.82 15.72 15.32
N VAL A 12 -1.69 16.65 16.28
CA VAL A 12 -0.41 17.08 16.87
C VAL A 12 0.15 16.09 17.91
N LEU A 13 -0.54 15.00 18.25
CA LEU A 13 -0.08 14.07 19.28
C LEU A 13 1.33 13.51 19.00
N GLU A 14 1.62 13.09 17.77
CA GLU A 14 2.95 12.60 17.38
C GLU A 14 4.07 13.64 17.61
N PRO A 15 4.00 14.86 17.06
CA PRO A 15 5.06 15.85 17.31
C PRO A 15 5.20 16.24 18.80
N ILE A 16 4.13 16.19 19.59
CA ILE A 16 4.22 16.41 21.06
C ILE A 16 5.00 15.26 21.74
N CYS A 17 4.75 14.00 21.37
CA CYS A 17 5.52 12.85 21.84
C CYS A 17 7.01 12.95 21.44
N GLN A 18 7.29 13.41 20.23
CA GLN A 18 8.67 13.66 19.77
C GLN A 18 9.34 14.79 20.57
N LEU A 19 8.61 15.87 20.86
CA LEU A 19 9.10 16.98 21.65
C LEU A 19 9.46 16.56 23.08
N TYR A 20 8.65 15.70 23.71
CA TYR A 20 9.02 15.05 24.97
C TYR A 20 10.28 14.18 24.81
N SER A 21 10.35 13.37 23.75
CA SER A 21 11.49 12.47 23.50
C SER A 21 12.82 13.23 23.41
N LEU A 22 12.82 14.42 22.80
CA LEU A 22 14.00 15.26 22.62
C LEU A 22 14.34 16.10 23.86
N THR A 23 13.34 16.69 24.51
CA THR A 23 13.57 17.68 25.58
C THR A 23 13.54 17.08 26.98
N LYS A 24 12.86 15.94 27.15
CA LYS A 24 12.50 15.32 28.43
C LYS A 24 11.65 16.22 29.35
N ASP A 25 11.09 17.32 28.83
CA ASP A 25 10.19 18.19 29.59
C ASP A 25 8.81 17.51 29.75
N LYS A 26 8.49 17.14 30.99
CA LYS A 26 7.29 16.37 31.33
C LYS A 26 5.98 17.04 30.90
N LYS A 27 5.96 18.37 30.72
CA LYS A 27 4.74 19.06 30.27
C LYS A 27 4.23 18.53 28.93
N TYR A 28 5.14 18.12 28.04
CA TYR A 28 4.76 17.57 26.73
C TYR A 28 4.17 16.17 26.85
N LEU A 29 4.73 15.32 27.71
CA LEU A 29 4.13 14.00 27.99
C LEU A 29 2.76 14.16 28.65
N SER A 30 2.63 15.05 29.64
CA SER A 30 1.34 15.32 30.29
C SER A 30 0.31 15.85 29.29
N PHE A 31 0.70 16.73 28.37
CA PHE A 31 -0.20 17.21 27.33
C PHE A 31 -0.60 16.11 26.33
N ALA A 32 0.32 15.23 25.95
CA ALA A 32 0.02 14.08 25.10
C ALA A 32 -1.00 13.12 25.77
N GLU A 33 -0.83 12.84 27.06
CA GLU A 33 -1.78 12.03 27.83
C GLU A 33 -3.15 12.71 27.99
N ASP A 34 -3.17 14.04 28.14
CA ASP A 34 -4.40 14.82 28.21
C ASP A 34 -5.19 14.79 26.89
N ILE A 35 -4.51 14.89 25.73
CA ILE A 35 -5.15 14.73 24.42
C ILE A 35 -5.90 13.39 24.34
N VAL A 36 -5.24 12.29 24.70
CA VAL A 36 -5.85 10.94 24.65
C VAL A 36 -6.97 10.79 25.68
N THR A 37 -6.84 11.42 26.85
CA THR A 37 -7.91 11.45 27.86
C THR A 37 -9.15 12.18 27.34
N GLN A 38 -8.97 13.32 26.66
CA GLN A 38 -10.07 14.08 26.07
C GLN A 38 -10.75 13.34 24.92
N TRP A 39 -10.04 12.44 24.22
CA TRP A 39 -10.64 11.63 23.15
C TRP A 39 -11.81 10.79 23.63
N GLU A 40 -11.70 10.24 24.84
CA GLU A 40 -12.69 9.33 25.41
C GLU A 40 -13.86 10.04 26.11
N SER A 41 -13.90 11.39 26.06
CA SER A 41 -15.09 12.14 26.47
C SER A 41 -16.28 11.84 25.57
N SER A 42 -17.50 12.11 26.05
CA SER A 42 -18.74 11.87 25.28
C SER A 42 -18.83 12.65 23.97
N ASN A 43 -18.10 13.76 23.85
CA ASN A 43 -18.04 14.59 22.66
C ASN A 43 -16.83 14.27 21.77
N GLY A 44 -15.82 13.56 22.31
CA GLY A 44 -14.59 13.22 21.60
C GLY A 44 -14.75 12.14 20.53
N PRO A 45 -13.67 11.83 19.80
CA PRO A 45 -13.65 10.78 18.78
C PRO A 45 -13.72 9.35 19.34
N GLN A 46 -13.46 9.15 20.63
CA GLN A 46 -13.51 7.85 21.31
C GLN A 46 -12.66 6.77 20.62
N LEU A 47 -11.44 7.13 20.22
CA LEU A 47 -10.56 6.30 19.38
C LEU A 47 -10.12 5.00 20.08
N LEU A 48 -10.04 4.97 21.40
CA LEU A 48 -9.70 3.75 22.15
C LEU A 48 -10.95 2.87 22.33
N SER A 49 -12.04 3.43 22.88
CA SER A 49 -13.24 2.63 23.18
C SER A 49 -13.97 2.14 21.92
N LYS A 50 -13.88 2.86 20.80
CA LYS A 50 -14.45 2.44 19.51
C LYS A 50 -13.50 1.65 18.63
N SER A 51 -12.33 1.23 19.13
CA SER A 51 -11.34 0.52 18.31
C SER A 51 -11.85 -0.81 17.73
N ASN A 52 -12.87 -1.43 18.34
CA ASN A 52 -13.52 -2.66 17.84
C ASN A 52 -14.74 -2.39 16.93
N ILE A 53 -15.07 -1.12 16.68
CA ILE A 53 -16.16 -0.73 15.79
C ILE A 53 -15.55 -0.35 14.44
N ASP A 54 -16.19 -0.84 13.38
CA ASP A 54 -15.88 -0.49 12.01
C ASP A 54 -15.75 1.04 11.83
N VAL A 55 -14.64 1.49 11.24
CA VAL A 55 -14.29 2.90 11.09
C VAL A 55 -15.34 3.72 10.36
N ALA A 56 -16.07 3.14 9.40
CA ALA A 56 -17.18 3.79 8.70
C ALA A 56 -18.41 3.96 9.59
N ASN A 57 -18.56 3.12 10.62
CA ASN A 57 -19.74 3.00 11.46
C ASN A 57 -19.58 3.55 12.89
N ARG A 58 -18.42 4.14 13.23
CA ARG A 58 -18.16 4.72 14.57
C ARG A 58 -19.08 5.87 14.96
N PHE A 59 -19.63 6.58 13.97
CA PHE A 59 -20.50 7.74 14.16
C PHE A 59 -21.66 7.70 13.18
N ALA A 60 -22.80 8.27 13.57
CA ALA A 60 -23.88 8.51 12.62
C ALA A 60 -23.41 9.51 11.54
N ARG A 61 -23.84 9.30 10.28
CA ARG A 61 -23.53 10.22 9.18
C ARG A 61 -24.24 11.57 9.44
N PRO A 62 -23.53 12.70 9.42
CA PRO A 62 -24.13 13.99 9.74
C PRO A 62 -24.89 14.58 8.54
N ALA A 63 -25.86 15.46 8.82
CA ALA A 63 -26.58 16.19 7.79
C ALA A 63 -25.67 17.17 7.01
N ASN A 64 -24.73 17.80 7.70
CA ASN A 64 -23.67 18.59 7.08
C ASN A 64 -22.38 17.77 7.03
N TRP A 65 -21.89 17.48 5.81
CA TRP A 65 -20.73 16.61 5.61
C TRP A 65 -19.43 17.15 6.22
N TYR A 66 -19.26 18.48 6.23
CA TYR A 66 -18.05 19.16 6.72
C TYR A 66 -18.29 19.82 8.08
N SER A 67 -18.84 19.04 9.01
CA SER A 67 -19.26 19.47 10.35
C SER A 67 -18.39 18.86 11.45
N TYR A 68 -18.64 19.23 12.71
CA TYR A 68 -17.97 18.62 13.85
C TYR A 68 -18.41 17.17 14.06
N GLU A 69 -19.66 16.86 13.70
CA GLU A 69 -20.31 15.58 13.92
C GLU A 69 -19.73 14.47 13.04
N GLN A 70 -19.09 14.86 11.93
CA GLN A 70 -18.39 13.97 11.00
C GLN A 70 -17.19 13.32 11.70
N GLY A 71 -17.32 12.06 12.07
CA GLY A 71 -16.30 11.33 12.84
C GLY A 71 -15.50 10.33 12.00
N GLN A 72 -15.74 10.27 10.69
CA GLN A 72 -15.11 9.31 9.77
C GLN A 72 -13.89 9.88 9.02
N LYS A 73 -13.37 11.05 9.41
CA LYS A 73 -12.27 11.73 8.71
C LYS A 73 -10.99 10.88 8.67
N ALA A 74 -10.64 10.39 7.49
CA ALA A 74 -9.76 9.25 7.32
C ALA A 74 -8.30 9.55 7.69
N TYR A 75 -7.66 10.54 7.03
CA TYR A 75 -6.25 10.84 7.28
C TYR A 75 -6.01 11.40 8.70
N GLU A 76 -6.96 12.14 9.27
CA GLU A 76 -6.85 12.70 10.63
C GLU A 76 -6.95 11.60 11.68
N MET A 77 -7.88 10.66 11.49
CA MET A 77 -8.00 9.49 12.35
C MET A 77 -6.70 8.68 12.36
N MET A 78 -6.11 8.41 11.19
CA MET A 78 -4.83 7.71 11.10
C MET A 78 -3.68 8.52 11.72
N SER A 79 -3.63 9.85 11.51
CA SER A 79 -2.64 10.73 12.15
C SER A 79 -2.73 10.68 13.68
N CYS A 80 -3.94 10.60 14.25
CA CYS A 80 -4.14 10.43 15.68
C CYS A 80 -3.57 9.07 16.15
N TYR A 81 -3.84 7.98 15.41
CA TYR A 81 -3.31 6.66 15.75
C TYR A 81 -1.78 6.56 15.63
N GLU A 82 -1.16 7.29 14.72
CA GLU A 82 0.31 7.40 14.70
C GLU A 82 0.85 8.03 15.99
N GLY A 83 0.24 9.15 16.42
CA GLY A 83 0.59 9.76 17.70
C GLY A 83 0.36 8.83 18.90
N LEU A 84 -0.69 8.01 18.84
CA LEU A 84 -1.00 7.03 19.88
C LEU A 84 0.05 5.92 19.96
N LEU A 85 0.64 5.48 18.83
CA LEU A 85 1.78 4.55 18.82
C LEU A 85 3.05 5.18 19.42
N ASP A 86 3.31 6.46 19.14
CA ASP A 86 4.43 7.15 19.79
C ASP A 86 4.20 7.32 21.29
N LEU A 87 2.98 7.62 21.72
CA LEU A 87 2.66 7.65 23.14
C LEU A 87 2.78 6.25 23.78
N TYR A 88 2.42 5.17 23.08
CA TYR A 88 2.68 3.80 23.52
C TYR A 88 4.17 3.56 23.77
N ARG A 89 5.06 3.98 22.86
CA ARG A 89 6.52 3.84 23.03
C ARG A 89 7.04 4.56 24.28
N LEU A 90 6.41 5.67 24.66
CA LEU A 90 6.80 6.46 25.82
C LEU A 90 6.24 5.92 27.14
N THR A 91 5.02 5.37 27.12
CA THR A 91 4.27 5.02 28.34
C THR A 91 4.21 3.52 28.61
N GLY A 92 4.39 2.68 27.59
CA GLY A 92 4.23 1.23 27.67
C GLY A 92 2.78 0.74 27.83
N LYS A 93 1.78 1.63 27.72
CA LYS A 93 0.35 1.33 27.93
C LYS A 93 -0.22 0.41 26.82
N PRO A 94 -0.41 -0.90 27.06
CA PRO A 94 -0.71 -1.87 26.00
C PRO A 94 -2.04 -1.60 25.27
N GLU A 95 -2.99 -0.94 25.93
CA GLU A 95 -4.28 -0.55 25.35
C GLU A 95 -4.12 0.39 24.14
N TYR A 96 -3.09 1.22 24.12
CA TYR A 96 -2.80 2.14 23.02
C TYR A 96 -2.39 1.37 21.76
N LYS A 97 -1.44 0.44 21.91
CA LYS A 97 -1.01 -0.45 20.83
C LYS A 97 -2.20 -1.29 20.32
N ALA A 98 -2.95 -1.89 21.23
CA ALA A 98 -4.07 -2.75 20.88
C ALA A 98 -5.18 -2.00 20.11
N ALA A 99 -5.49 -0.76 20.49
CA ALA A 99 -6.47 0.06 19.78
C ALA A 99 -6.03 0.37 18.34
N VAL A 100 -4.74 0.64 18.14
CA VAL A 100 -4.17 0.91 16.81
C VAL A 100 -4.16 -0.35 15.95
N GLU A 101 -3.70 -1.49 16.46
CA GLU A 101 -3.67 -2.76 15.71
C GLU A 101 -5.08 -3.18 15.25
N LYS A 102 -6.08 -3.08 16.14
CA LYS A 102 -7.47 -3.37 15.81
C LYS A 102 -8.03 -2.44 14.74
N THR A 103 -7.73 -1.14 14.86
CA THR A 103 -8.20 -0.17 13.87
C THR A 103 -7.51 -0.34 12.53
N TRP A 104 -6.20 -0.59 12.52
CA TRP A 104 -5.45 -0.87 11.29
C TRP A 104 -6.04 -2.09 10.57
N GLN A 105 -6.30 -3.18 11.30
CA GLN A 105 -6.90 -4.39 10.71
C GLN A 105 -8.29 -4.09 10.14
N ASN A 106 -9.11 -3.32 10.86
CA ASN A 106 -10.43 -2.93 10.34
C ASN A 106 -10.34 -2.05 9.07
N ILE A 107 -9.41 -1.10 9.01
CA ILE A 107 -9.17 -0.28 7.81
C ILE A 107 -8.75 -1.18 6.63
N GLU A 108 -7.79 -2.07 6.85
CA GLU A 108 -7.36 -3.04 5.83
C GLU A 108 -8.53 -3.90 5.33
N ASP A 109 -9.36 -4.41 6.24
CA ASP A 109 -10.46 -5.32 5.91
C ASP A 109 -11.64 -4.64 5.21
N THR A 110 -11.87 -3.35 5.44
CA THR A 110 -13.14 -2.68 5.06
C THR A 110 -12.98 -1.46 4.16
N GLU A 111 -11.81 -0.83 4.13
CA GLU A 111 -11.59 0.44 3.43
C GLU A 111 -10.53 0.37 2.32
N ILE A 112 -9.42 -0.33 2.55
CA ILE A 112 -8.31 -0.37 1.60
C ILE A 112 -8.65 -1.23 0.39
N ASN A 113 -8.69 -0.59 -0.78
CA ASN A 113 -9.02 -1.21 -2.05
C ASN A 113 -7.80 -1.85 -2.73
N ILE A 114 -8.00 -2.39 -3.93
CA ILE A 114 -6.99 -3.14 -4.67
C ILE A 114 -5.69 -2.35 -4.94
N ALA A 115 -5.75 -1.02 -5.03
CA ALA A 115 -4.58 -0.15 -5.23
C ALA A 115 -3.93 0.33 -3.92
N GLY A 116 -4.39 -0.11 -2.75
CA GLY A 116 -3.79 0.27 -1.46
C GLY A 116 -4.19 1.67 -0.98
N SER A 117 -5.42 2.11 -1.28
CA SER A 117 -5.97 3.34 -0.71
C SER A 117 -7.47 3.19 -0.44
N GLY A 118 -8.08 4.20 0.15
CA GLY A 118 -9.50 4.18 0.51
C GLY A 118 -10.03 5.59 0.73
N ALA A 119 -11.14 5.66 1.46
CA ALA A 119 -11.90 6.88 1.75
C ALA A 119 -12.50 7.58 0.51
N SER A 120 -13.69 8.13 0.67
CA SER A 120 -14.37 8.95 -0.33
C SER A 120 -14.65 10.31 0.29
N THR A 121 -14.37 11.38 -0.43
CA THR A 121 -14.51 12.75 0.09
C THR A 121 -13.83 12.91 1.46
N GLU A 122 -12.65 12.30 1.61
CA GLU A 122 -11.80 12.34 2.81
C GLU A 122 -12.37 11.54 4.03
N MET A 123 -13.42 10.72 3.85
CA MET A 123 -14.09 9.96 4.92
C MET A 123 -14.11 8.45 4.66
N TRP A 124 -14.01 7.66 5.73
CA TRP A 124 -14.29 6.21 5.72
C TRP A 124 -15.77 5.94 5.45
N PHE A 125 -16.05 4.93 4.62
CA PHE A 125 -17.40 4.67 4.11
C PHE A 125 -17.70 3.21 3.75
N GLY A 126 -16.78 2.28 4.04
CA GLY A 126 -16.83 0.88 3.60
C GLY A 126 -16.34 0.70 2.17
N GLY A 127 -15.31 1.46 1.76
CA GLY A 127 -14.92 1.61 0.36
C GLY A 127 -14.44 0.34 -0.33
N LYS A 128 -13.85 -0.61 0.42
CA LYS A 128 -13.35 -1.87 -0.15
C LYS A 128 -14.46 -2.69 -0.81
N GLY A 129 -15.67 -2.65 -0.27
CA GLY A 129 -16.86 -3.31 -0.81
C GLY A 129 -17.48 -2.62 -2.03
N LEU A 130 -17.05 -1.39 -2.35
CA LEU A 130 -17.64 -0.54 -3.40
C LEU A 130 -16.65 -0.21 -4.53
N GLN A 131 -15.46 -0.80 -4.53
CA GLN A 131 -14.37 -0.43 -5.45
C GLN A 131 -14.62 -0.74 -6.94
N THR A 132 -15.66 -1.52 -7.29
CA THR A 132 -16.11 -1.71 -8.68
C THR A 132 -17.16 -0.68 -9.12
N ALA A 133 -17.66 0.13 -8.20
CA ALA A 133 -18.68 1.16 -8.46
C ALA A 133 -18.02 2.53 -8.72
N PRO A 134 -18.72 3.45 -9.43
CA PRO A 134 -18.25 4.83 -9.58
C PRO A 134 -18.40 5.58 -8.26
N VAL A 135 -17.32 5.63 -7.49
CA VAL A 135 -17.25 6.34 -6.20
C VAL A 135 -16.78 7.77 -6.42
N ASN A 136 -17.55 8.74 -5.91
CA ASN A 136 -17.18 10.16 -5.98
C ASN A 136 -15.92 10.44 -5.14
N HIS A 137 -14.96 11.19 -5.68
CA HIS A 137 -13.75 11.63 -4.95
C HIS A 137 -13.08 10.50 -4.14
N TYR A 138 -12.80 9.38 -4.80
CA TYR A 138 -12.23 8.20 -4.18
C TYR A 138 -10.70 8.29 -4.07
N GLN A 139 -10.12 7.67 -3.03
CA GLN A 139 -8.67 7.51 -2.86
C GLN A 139 -7.92 8.84 -2.75
N GLU A 140 -8.11 9.51 -1.60
CA GLU A 140 -7.35 10.73 -1.33
C GLU A 140 -5.86 10.42 -1.10
N THR A 141 -4.96 11.17 -1.73
CA THR A 141 -3.50 10.99 -1.57
C THR A 141 -3.04 11.12 -0.12
N CYS A 142 -3.60 12.04 0.66
CA CYS A 142 -3.29 12.16 2.09
C CYS A 142 -3.67 10.90 2.90
N VAL A 143 -4.75 10.22 2.52
CA VAL A 143 -5.17 8.95 3.13
C VAL A 143 -4.16 7.86 2.79
N THR A 144 -3.74 7.75 1.54
CA THR A 144 -2.68 6.81 1.13
C THR A 144 -1.38 7.03 1.92
N VAL A 145 -0.94 8.29 2.05
CA VAL A 145 0.31 8.63 2.75
C VAL A 145 0.23 8.30 4.24
N THR A 146 -0.89 8.62 4.90
CA THR A 146 -1.07 8.32 6.33
C THR A 146 -1.26 6.82 6.58
N TRP A 147 -1.86 6.08 5.64
CA TRP A 147 -1.92 4.62 5.68
C TRP A 147 -0.53 3.97 5.60
N ILE A 148 0.31 4.44 4.65
CA ILE A 148 1.70 4.00 4.53
C ILE A 148 2.47 4.30 5.82
N LYS A 149 2.33 5.51 6.35
CA LYS A 149 3.06 5.93 7.55
C LYS A 149 2.64 5.11 8.79
N LEU A 150 1.33 4.92 9.00
CA LEU A 150 0.80 4.09 10.09
C LEU A 150 1.27 2.64 9.98
N SER A 151 1.27 2.08 8.77
CA SER A 151 1.76 0.72 8.51
C SER A 151 3.25 0.60 8.79
N HIS A 152 4.08 1.57 8.40
CA HIS A 152 5.50 1.62 8.79
C HIS A 152 5.71 1.70 10.30
N GLN A 153 4.88 2.45 11.03
CA GLN A 153 4.97 2.55 12.48
C GLN A 153 4.71 1.19 13.15
N LEU A 154 3.70 0.45 12.68
CA LEU A 154 3.40 -0.90 13.16
C LEU A 154 4.48 -1.90 12.73
N LEU A 155 4.98 -1.82 11.50
CA LEU A 155 6.11 -2.62 11.02
C LEU A 155 7.34 -2.47 11.93
N ARG A 156 7.73 -1.23 12.26
CA ARG A 156 8.83 -0.94 13.18
C ARG A 156 8.60 -1.47 14.59
N LEU A 157 7.33 -1.60 14.99
CA LEU A 157 6.96 -2.00 16.34
C LEU A 157 6.87 -3.51 16.52
N THR A 158 6.39 -4.23 15.49
CA THR A 158 6.06 -5.65 15.60
C THR A 158 6.91 -6.55 14.71
N GLY A 159 7.50 -6.02 13.64
CA GLY A 159 8.21 -6.81 12.64
C GLY A 159 7.31 -7.72 11.80
N GLU A 160 5.99 -7.53 11.79
CA GLU A 160 5.07 -8.35 11.00
C GLU A 160 5.05 -7.92 9.52
N ALA A 161 5.21 -8.89 8.61
CA ALA A 161 5.32 -8.63 7.16
C ALA A 161 4.05 -8.04 6.54
N LYS A 162 2.86 -8.29 7.09
CA LYS A 162 1.58 -7.75 6.59
C LYS A 162 1.58 -6.21 6.49
N TYR A 163 2.30 -5.54 7.39
CA TYR A 163 2.41 -4.08 7.36
C TYR A 163 3.29 -3.60 6.21
N ALA A 164 4.37 -4.33 5.91
CA ALA A 164 5.19 -4.07 4.73
C ALA A 164 4.44 -4.41 3.43
N ASP A 165 3.62 -5.46 3.41
CA ASP A 165 2.77 -5.80 2.26
C ASP A 165 1.75 -4.68 1.96
N ALA A 166 1.10 -4.14 2.99
CA ALA A 166 0.17 -3.01 2.85
C ALA A 166 0.86 -1.75 2.30
N VAL A 167 2.09 -1.46 2.77
CA VAL A 167 2.88 -0.36 2.23
C VAL A 167 3.26 -0.63 0.78
N GLU A 168 3.77 -1.83 0.46
CA GLU A 168 4.19 -2.19 -0.89
C GLU A 168 3.04 -2.03 -1.89
N GLN A 169 1.84 -2.52 -1.53
CA GLN A 169 0.63 -2.35 -2.32
C GLN A 169 0.30 -0.87 -2.54
N SER A 170 0.32 -0.06 -1.48
CA SER A 170 -0.05 1.35 -1.54
C SER A 170 0.98 2.18 -2.31
N TYR A 171 2.27 1.86 -2.14
CA TYR A 171 3.38 2.59 -2.74
C TYR A 171 3.38 2.42 -4.25
N TYR A 172 3.44 1.17 -4.75
CA TYR A 172 3.53 0.89 -6.18
C TYR A 172 2.26 1.24 -6.96
N ASN A 173 1.12 1.42 -6.28
CA ASN A 173 -0.16 1.70 -6.92
C ASN A 173 -0.68 3.09 -6.55
N ALA A 174 -1.44 3.23 -5.46
CA ALA A 174 -2.14 4.49 -5.16
C ALA A 174 -1.21 5.69 -4.97
N LEU A 175 -0.03 5.52 -4.34
CA LEU A 175 0.89 6.63 -4.12
C LEU A 175 1.54 7.06 -5.44
N LEU A 176 2.24 6.17 -6.14
CA LEU A 176 2.86 6.53 -7.42
C LEU A 176 1.82 6.97 -8.47
N GLY A 177 0.62 6.37 -8.47
CA GLY A 177 -0.48 6.76 -9.36
C GLY A 177 -1.12 8.11 -9.01
N SER A 178 -0.82 8.68 -7.84
CA SER A 178 -1.21 10.05 -7.52
C SER A 178 -0.17 11.09 -7.94
N MET A 179 1.03 10.68 -8.32
CA MET A 179 2.10 11.57 -8.78
C MET A 179 2.00 11.79 -10.30
N SER A 180 2.15 13.03 -10.77
CA SER A 180 2.30 13.29 -12.21
C SER A 180 3.57 12.63 -12.77
N ALA A 181 3.60 12.34 -14.07
CA ALA A 181 4.74 11.66 -14.70
C ALA A 181 6.08 12.40 -14.52
N ASP A 182 6.05 13.74 -14.45
CA ASP A 182 7.21 14.59 -14.19
C ASP A 182 7.50 14.83 -12.69
N GLY A 183 6.64 14.32 -11.80
CA GLY A 183 6.74 14.51 -10.35
C GLY A 183 6.40 15.92 -9.85
N ALA A 184 5.95 16.83 -10.72
CA ALA A 184 5.67 18.22 -10.36
C ALA A 184 4.38 18.40 -9.56
N HIS A 185 3.42 17.49 -9.74
CA HIS A 185 2.07 17.59 -9.18
C HIS A 185 1.59 16.29 -8.57
N TRP A 186 0.67 16.42 -7.63
CA TRP A 186 -0.01 15.30 -7.00
C TRP A 186 -1.52 15.46 -7.11
N ALA A 187 -2.17 14.46 -7.69
CA ALA A 187 -3.62 14.35 -7.72
C ALA A 187 -4.16 14.34 -6.28
N LYS A 188 -5.32 14.97 -6.08
CA LYS A 188 -6.02 14.85 -4.79
C LYS A 188 -6.71 13.49 -4.68
N TYR A 189 -7.37 13.05 -5.76
CA TYR A 189 -8.14 11.83 -5.83
C TYR A 189 -7.72 11.06 -7.09
N THR A 190 -7.47 9.76 -6.95
CA THR A 190 -7.09 8.90 -8.07
C THR A 190 -8.04 7.71 -8.13
N PRO A 191 -9.10 7.75 -8.96
CA PRO A 191 -10.09 6.67 -9.00
C PRO A 191 -9.52 5.39 -9.62
N LEU A 192 -10.14 4.23 -9.35
CA LEU A 192 -9.76 2.97 -10.01
C LEU A 192 -10.19 2.90 -11.48
N ASN A 193 -11.31 3.55 -11.81
CA ASN A 193 -11.82 3.67 -13.17
C ASN A 193 -12.18 5.15 -13.40
N GLY A 194 -11.60 5.80 -14.42
CA GLY A 194 -11.89 7.20 -14.69
C GLY A 194 -10.73 7.97 -15.32
N HIS A 195 -10.67 9.26 -15.03
CA HIS A 195 -9.60 10.17 -15.44
C HIS A 195 -8.79 10.60 -14.23
N ARG A 196 -7.49 10.84 -14.44
CA ARG A 196 -6.65 11.53 -13.46
C ARG A 196 -6.72 13.02 -13.71
N MET A 197 -7.01 13.76 -12.65
CA MET A 197 -7.10 15.21 -12.71
C MET A 197 -6.21 15.82 -11.63
N PRO A 198 -5.52 16.93 -11.92
CA PRO A 198 -4.83 17.70 -10.88
C PRO A 198 -5.77 18.10 -9.75
N GLY A 199 -5.25 18.12 -8.52
CA GLY A 199 -6.02 18.61 -7.39
C GLY A 199 -6.25 20.12 -7.48
N SER A 200 -7.40 20.61 -7.00
CA SER A 200 -7.64 22.06 -6.89
C SER A 200 -6.82 22.69 -5.77
N GLY A 201 -6.49 23.98 -5.91
CA GLY A 201 -5.91 24.77 -4.82
C GLY A 201 -6.85 24.90 -3.63
N GLN A 202 -6.30 24.98 -2.43
CA GLN A 202 -7.06 25.09 -1.18
C GLN A 202 -6.60 26.27 -0.32
N CYS A 203 -7.47 26.75 0.57
CA CYS A 203 -7.15 27.80 1.55
C CYS A 203 -6.60 29.11 0.95
N GLY A 204 -7.00 29.45 -0.28
CA GLY A 204 -6.48 30.62 -1.00
C GLY A 204 -5.05 30.44 -1.52
N MET A 205 -4.51 29.21 -1.46
CA MET A 205 -3.22 28.85 -2.03
C MET A 205 -3.44 28.10 -3.35
N ASN A 206 -2.48 28.22 -4.27
CA ASN A 206 -2.45 27.45 -5.53
C ASN A 206 -1.94 26.00 -5.32
N LEU A 207 -2.08 25.46 -4.11
CA LEU A 207 -1.70 24.11 -3.73
C LEU A 207 -2.73 23.51 -2.78
N ASN A 208 -2.74 22.19 -2.66
CA ASN A 208 -3.53 21.46 -1.66
C ASN A 208 -2.64 20.62 -0.75
N CYS A 209 -3.21 20.02 0.28
CA CYS A 209 -2.48 19.18 1.23
C CYS A 209 -1.81 17.94 0.58
N CYS A 210 -2.32 17.45 -0.55
CA CYS A 210 -1.78 16.27 -1.24
C CYS A 210 -0.44 16.60 -1.92
N GLU A 211 -0.30 17.80 -2.49
CA GLU A 211 0.97 18.31 -3.05
C GLU A 211 2.10 18.32 -2.00
N ALA A 212 1.77 18.56 -0.73
CA ALA A 212 2.74 18.50 0.38
C ALA A 212 2.87 17.09 1.01
N SER A 213 1.89 16.21 0.82
CA SER A 213 1.85 14.90 1.47
C SER A 213 2.44 13.80 0.60
N GLY A 214 2.17 13.82 -0.69
CA GLY A 214 2.69 12.85 -1.67
C GLY A 214 4.20 12.67 -1.58
N PRO A 215 5.00 13.76 -1.68
CA PRO A 215 6.46 13.68 -1.55
C PRO A 215 6.90 13.11 -0.20
N ARG A 216 6.21 13.43 0.90
CA ARG A 216 6.52 12.85 2.22
C ARG A 216 6.30 11.34 2.25
N GLY A 217 5.26 10.84 1.59
CA GLY A 217 5.04 9.40 1.42
C GLY A 217 6.16 8.75 0.61
N LEU A 218 6.55 9.38 -0.50
CA LEU A 218 7.61 8.89 -1.39
C LEU A 218 8.96 8.77 -0.67
N PHE A 219 9.41 9.85 -0.02
CA PHE A 219 10.73 9.93 0.61
C PHE A 219 10.84 9.18 1.94
N ASN A 220 9.75 8.60 2.45
CA ASN A 220 9.78 7.79 3.67
C ASN A 220 10.19 6.33 3.42
N LEU A 221 9.97 5.80 2.20
CA LEU A 221 10.25 4.40 1.88
C LEU A 221 11.74 4.02 2.06
N PRO A 222 12.74 4.82 1.61
CA PRO A 222 14.15 4.44 1.69
C PRO A 222 14.64 4.07 3.10
N GLN A 223 14.08 4.69 4.15
CA GLN A 223 14.42 4.42 5.54
C GLN A 223 13.95 3.04 6.05
N HIS A 224 13.02 2.43 5.33
CA HIS A 224 12.36 1.19 5.70
C HIS A 224 12.74 0.03 4.78
N VAL A 225 13.52 0.25 3.72
CA VAL A 225 13.97 -0.81 2.80
C VAL A 225 14.78 -1.87 3.55
N VAL A 226 15.79 -1.41 4.30
CA VAL A 226 16.58 -2.25 5.19
C VAL A 226 16.58 -1.60 6.57
N MET A 227 16.11 -2.32 7.58
CA MET A 227 16.07 -1.86 8.96
C MET A 227 17.01 -2.68 9.84
N LYS A 228 17.71 -2.04 10.77
CA LYS A 228 18.44 -2.74 11.83
C LYS A 228 17.48 -3.32 12.86
N SER A 229 17.83 -4.45 13.46
CA SER A 229 17.16 -5.03 14.63
C SER A 229 18.15 -5.27 15.77
N ALA A 230 17.66 -5.78 16.91
CA ALA A 230 18.50 -6.11 18.05
C ALA A 230 19.45 -7.29 17.78
N ASP A 231 19.16 -8.12 16.78
CA ASP A 231 19.81 -9.40 16.46
C ASP A 231 20.30 -9.49 15.01
N GLY A 232 20.13 -8.43 14.21
CA GLY A 232 20.59 -8.36 12.82
C GLY A 232 19.88 -7.29 12.01
N LEU A 233 19.21 -7.70 10.93
CA LEU A 233 18.52 -6.77 10.01
C LEU A 233 17.29 -7.38 9.34
N TYR A 234 16.37 -6.50 8.99
CA TYR A 234 15.19 -6.77 8.18
C TYR A 234 15.37 -6.18 6.78
N VAL A 235 15.10 -6.99 5.76
CA VAL A 235 14.98 -6.57 4.35
C VAL A 235 13.49 -6.59 4.02
N ASN A 236 12.88 -5.40 4.03
CA ASN A 236 11.43 -5.24 3.85
C ASN A 236 11.06 -5.00 2.40
N TYR A 237 11.85 -4.24 1.65
CA TYR A 237 11.53 -3.91 0.26
C TYR A 237 12.69 -4.27 -0.66
N PHE A 238 12.36 -4.62 -1.89
CA PHE A 238 13.32 -5.00 -2.91
C PHE A 238 13.56 -3.84 -3.85
N ILE A 239 14.58 -3.06 -3.54
CA ILE A 239 14.97 -1.87 -4.30
C ILE A 239 16.46 -1.98 -4.55
N GLU A 240 16.86 -1.88 -5.82
CA GLU A 240 18.27 -1.89 -6.20
C GLU A 240 19.03 -0.78 -5.45
N GLY A 241 20.16 -1.12 -4.86
CA GLY A 241 20.95 -0.15 -4.13
C GLY A 241 21.90 -0.73 -3.10
N ARG A 242 22.55 0.18 -2.36
CA ARG A 242 23.51 -0.12 -1.30
C ARG A 242 23.02 0.45 0.01
N TYR A 243 22.87 -0.42 1.00
CA TYR A 243 22.34 -0.07 2.32
C TYR A 243 23.44 -0.30 3.36
N VAL A 244 23.79 0.77 4.08
CA VAL A 244 24.84 0.75 5.10
C VAL A 244 24.21 0.93 6.46
N LEU A 245 24.46 -0.03 7.35
CA LEU A 245 23.97 0.00 8.73
C LEU A 245 25.02 -0.55 9.70
N ASN A 246 24.74 -0.41 11.00
CA ASN A 246 25.54 -1.04 12.04
C ASN A 246 24.86 -2.33 12.50
N THR A 247 25.64 -3.40 12.66
CA THR A 247 25.23 -4.66 13.28
C THR A 247 24.93 -4.47 14.77
N PRO A 248 24.32 -5.46 15.45
CA PRO A 248 24.15 -5.44 16.91
C PRO A 248 25.47 -5.23 17.67
N SER A 249 26.59 -5.76 17.18
CA SER A 249 27.91 -5.53 17.79
C SER A 249 28.56 -4.19 17.38
N GLY A 250 27.83 -3.30 16.69
CA GLY A 250 28.33 -1.99 16.26
C GLY A 250 29.27 -2.00 15.05
N ARG A 251 29.39 -3.12 14.33
CA ARG A 251 30.22 -3.20 13.11
C ARG A 251 29.45 -2.66 11.91
N LYS A 252 30.17 -2.07 10.95
CA LYS A 252 29.58 -1.64 9.68
C LYS A 252 29.25 -2.88 8.82
N LEU A 253 28.00 -2.98 8.38
CA LEU A 253 27.49 -3.93 7.40
C LEU A 253 27.02 -3.16 6.17
N GLU A 254 27.40 -3.62 4.99
CA GLU A 254 26.81 -3.19 3.71
C GLU A 254 25.95 -4.34 3.18
N LEU A 255 24.70 -4.05 2.83
CA LEU A 255 23.83 -4.93 2.06
C LEU A 255 23.66 -4.32 0.67
N VAL A 256 24.03 -5.05 -0.37
CA VAL A 256 23.79 -4.65 -1.76
C VAL A 256 22.62 -5.44 -2.29
N GLN A 257 21.62 -4.77 -2.86
CA GLN A 257 20.52 -5.40 -3.57
C GLN A 257 20.71 -5.22 -5.08
N GLU A 258 20.67 -6.32 -5.82
CA GLU A 258 20.73 -6.36 -7.29
C GLU A 258 19.42 -6.97 -7.81
N THR A 259 18.57 -6.14 -8.42
CA THR A 259 17.26 -6.56 -8.93
C THR A 259 16.66 -5.49 -9.84
N ASN A 260 15.77 -5.87 -10.75
CA ASN A 260 14.86 -4.96 -11.46
C ASN A 260 13.41 -5.07 -10.92
N TYR A 261 13.23 -5.51 -9.68
CA TYR A 261 11.93 -5.59 -9.03
C TYR A 261 11.17 -4.24 -9.12
N PRO A 262 9.86 -4.23 -9.42
CA PRO A 262 8.93 -5.35 -9.57
C PRO A 262 8.79 -5.88 -11.01
N GLU A 263 9.67 -5.52 -11.95
CA GLU A 263 9.63 -6.10 -13.30
C GLU A 263 9.90 -7.61 -13.25
N SER A 264 10.89 -8.05 -12.46
CA SER A 264 11.13 -9.47 -12.18
C SER A 264 11.08 -9.78 -10.69
N GLY A 265 10.86 -11.06 -10.36
CA GLY A 265 10.91 -11.58 -9.00
C GLY A 265 12.29 -12.09 -8.61
N LYS A 266 13.33 -11.81 -9.41
CA LYS A 266 14.71 -12.26 -9.14
C LYS A 266 15.43 -11.18 -8.35
N ILE A 267 15.85 -11.52 -7.15
CA ILE A 267 16.52 -10.57 -6.25
C ILE A 267 17.77 -11.24 -5.69
N ASP A 268 18.89 -10.55 -5.82
CA ASP A 268 20.15 -10.96 -5.20
C ASP A 268 20.54 -9.94 -4.12
N LEU A 269 20.82 -10.44 -2.91
CA LEU A 269 21.28 -9.66 -1.78
C LEU A 269 22.70 -10.09 -1.42
N LEU A 270 23.66 -9.19 -1.50
CA LEU A 270 25.05 -9.42 -1.10
C LEU A 270 25.30 -8.83 0.28
N VAL A 271 25.73 -9.67 1.22
CA VAL A 271 26.07 -9.26 2.58
C VAL A 271 27.58 -9.04 2.67
N ASN A 272 27.98 -7.82 3.00
CA ASN A 272 29.37 -7.41 3.11
C ASN A 272 29.69 -6.98 4.54
N LEU A 273 30.58 -7.73 5.20
CA LEU A 273 31.07 -7.49 6.55
C LEU A 273 32.59 -7.50 6.57
N VAL A 274 33.20 -6.54 7.27
CA VAL A 274 34.66 -6.48 7.46
C VAL A 274 35.17 -7.68 8.27
N LYS A 275 34.40 -8.10 9.29
CA LYS A 275 34.68 -9.28 10.09
C LYS A 275 33.39 -10.05 10.28
N ALA A 276 33.46 -11.37 10.09
CA ALA A 276 32.30 -12.22 10.19
C ALA A 276 31.57 -12.09 11.54
N GLU A 277 30.25 -12.20 11.51
CA GLU A 277 29.36 -12.01 12.66
C GLU A 277 28.14 -12.93 12.56
N ASP A 278 27.73 -13.50 13.69
CA ASP A 278 26.45 -14.22 13.78
C ASP A 278 25.30 -13.22 13.79
N LEU A 279 24.49 -13.23 12.73
CA LEU A 279 23.35 -12.33 12.57
C LEU A 279 22.12 -13.11 12.09
N LEU A 280 20.95 -12.53 12.37
CA LEU A 280 19.70 -12.89 11.72
C LEU A 280 19.43 -11.90 10.59
N VAL A 281 19.27 -12.43 9.37
CA VAL A 281 18.77 -11.65 8.23
C VAL A 281 17.34 -12.08 7.99
N TYR A 282 16.40 -11.20 8.30
CA TYR A 282 14.97 -11.38 8.07
C TYR A 282 14.66 -10.86 6.67
N VAL A 283 14.30 -11.74 5.74
CA VAL A 283 13.96 -11.34 4.36
C VAL A 283 12.46 -11.52 4.14
N ARG A 284 11.74 -10.44 3.83
CA ARG A 284 10.28 -10.53 3.63
C ARG A 284 9.97 -11.46 2.47
N ILE A 285 8.96 -12.29 2.63
CA ILE A 285 8.34 -13.05 1.54
C ILE A 285 6.95 -12.46 1.33
N PRO A 286 6.70 -11.72 0.23
CA PRO A 286 5.43 -11.01 0.06
C PRO A 286 4.23 -11.96 0.10
N GLY A 287 3.15 -11.58 0.79
CA GLY A 287 1.95 -12.41 0.95
C GLY A 287 1.26 -12.78 -0.37
N TRP A 288 1.46 -11.99 -1.43
CA TRP A 288 0.92 -12.28 -2.76
C TRP A 288 1.69 -13.38 -3.51
N SER A 289 2.91 -13.73 -3.10
CA SER A 289 3.81 -14.63 -3.83
C SER A 289 3.68 -16.07 -3.33
N LYS A 290 3.00 -16.94 -4.08
CA LYS A 290 2.70 -18.32 -3.61
C LYS A 290 3.86 -19.30 -3.69
N THR A 291 4.72 -19.18 -4.70
CA THR A 291 5.81 -20.14 -4.94
C THR A 291 7.13 -19.40 -4.94
N ASN A 292 7.89 -19.57 -3.86
CA ASN A 292 9.11 -18.82 -3.61
C ASN A 292 10.30 -19.77 -3.52
N LYS A 293 11.46 -19.34 -4.02
CA LYS A 293 12.73 -20.00 -3.73
C LYS A 293 13.65 -19.00 -3.07
N VAL A 294 14.25 -19.41 -1.96
CA VAL A 294 15.29 -18.63 -1.28
C VAL A 294 16.53 -19.50 -1.19
N LYS A 295 17.69 -18.95 -1.52
CA LYS A 295 18.98 -19.64 -1.43
C LYS A 295 19.98 -18.79 -0.67
N VAL A 296 20.86 -19.42 0.09
CA VAL A 296 22.04 -18.78 0.68
C VAL A 296 23.28 -19.49 0.14
N ASN A 297 24.15 -18.75 -0.57
CA ASN A 297 25.34 -19.30 -1.22
C ASN A 297 25.04 -20.52 -2.13
N GLY A 298 23.88 -20.52 -2.79
CA GLY A 298 23.43 -21.59 -3.68
C GLY A 298 22.64 -22.72 -3.00
N GLU A 299 22.67 -22.81 -1.67
CA GLU A 299 21.91 -23.81 -0.91
C GLU A 299 20.48 -23.32 -0.64
N GLU A 300 19.49 -24.16 -0.96
CA GLU A 300 18.07 -23.81 -0.82
C GLU A 300 17.62 -23.83 0.65
N ILE A 301 16.87 -22.78 1.02
CA ILE A 301 16.27 -22.65 2.34
C ILE A 301 14.84 -23.17 2.27
N THR A 302 14.53 -24.14 3.13
CA THR A 302 13.19 -24.73 3.23
C THR A 302 12.33 -23.99 4.26
N GLY A 303 11.01 -24.19 4.23
CA GLY A 303 10.09 -23.59 5.21
C GLY A 303 9.82 -22.10 5.00
N VAL A 304 10.08 -21.58 3.80
CA VAL A 304 9.76 -20.20 3.41
C VAL A 304 8.25 -20.07 3.21
N VAL A 305 7.61 -19.17 3.96
CA VAL A 305 6.15 -18.96 3.95
C VAL A 305 5.82 -17.57 3.43
N ALA A 306 4.83 -17.48 2.54
CA ALA A 306 4.35 -16.19 2.03
C ALA A 306 3.64 -15.38 3.13
N GLY A 307 3.90 -14.07 3.19
CA GLY A 307 3.36 -13.18 4.22
C GLY A 307 4.14 -13.21 5.54
N GLU A 308 5.33 -13.81 5.54
CA GLU A 308 6.23 -13.90 6.68
C GLU A 308 7.65 -13.46 6.29
N TYR A 309 8.57 -13.39 7.26
CA TYR A 309 9.99 -13.23 7.01
C TYR A 309 10.68 -14.58 6.99
N ALA A 310 11.46 -14.85 5.94
CA ALA A 310 12.45 -15.92 5.98
C ALA A 310 13.57 -15.51 6.96
N VAL A 311 13.73 -16.28 8.05
CA VAL A 311 14.72 -16.00 9.10
C VAL A 311 16.01 -16.75 8.79
N LEU A 312 17.03 -16.02 8.35
CA LEU A 312 18.32 -16.60 7.94
C LEU A 312 19.37 -16.36 9.03
N LYS A 313 19.61 -17.37 9.87
CA LYS A 313 20.61 -17.34 10.95
C LYS A 313 21.94 -17.93 10.47
N ARG A 314 23.00 -17.10 10.41
CA ARG A 314 24.32 -17.52 9.93
C ARG A 314 25.43 -16.69 10.58
N ASN A 315 26.64 -17.23 10.57
CA ASN A 315 27.87 -16.45 10.63
C ASN A 315 28.12 -15.79 9.26
N TRP A 316 27.62 -14.57 9.08
CA TRP A 316 27.72 -13.84 7.81
C TRP A 316 29.12 -13.27 7.63
N LYS A 317 29.65 -13.36 6.42
CA LYS A 317 30.96 -12.81 6.03
C LYS A 317 30.86 -12.08 4.70
N GLN A 318 31.94 -11.41 4.32
CA GLN A 318 32.05 -10.72 3.03
C GLN A 318 31.71 -11.65 1.85
N GLY A 319 30.81 -11.18 0.99
CA GLY A 319 30.44 -11.85 -0.26
C GLY A 319 29.42 -12.97 -0.10
N ASP A 320 28.89 -13.22 1.10
CA ASP A 320 27.75 -14.13 1.25
C ASP A 320 26.55 -13.58 0.47
N LYS A 321 25.85 -14.47 -0.25
CA LYS A 321 24.77 -14.12 -1.17
C LYS A 321 23.47 -14.79 -0.77
N ILE A 322 22.40 -14.01 -0.71
CA ILE A 322 21.01 -14.48 -0.61
C ILE A 322 20.35 -14.26 -1.97
N SER A 323 19.75 -15.29 -2.55
CA SER A 323 19.01 -15.19 -3.80
C SER A 323 17.55 -15.53 -3.59
N LEU A 324 16.64 -14.72 -4.15
CA LEU A 324 15.21 -14.95 -4.15
C LEU A 324 14.68 -15.09 -5.58
N GLU A 325 13.69 -15.97 -5.73
CA GLU A 325 12.83 -16.06 -6.90
C GLU A 325 11.37 -16.03 -6.43
N LEU A 326 10.67 -14.93 -6.70
CA LEU A 326 9.27 -14.70 -6.34
C LEU A 326 8.33 -15.04 -7.51
N ASP A 327 7.09 -15.43 -7.18
CA ASP A 327 6.05 -15.85 -8.12
C ASP A 327 5.37 -14.66 -8.82
N MET A 328 5.93 -14.21 -9.94
CA MET A 328 5.43 -13.06 -10.70
C MET A 328 4.35 -13.41 -11.74
N ARG A 329 3.60 -14.51 -11.58
CA ARG A 329 2.47 -14.82 -12.47
C ARG A 329 1.36 -13.78 -12.32
N GLY A 330 0.62 -13.53 -13.40
CA GLY A 330 -0.55 -12.65 -13.35
C GLY A 330 -1.63 -13.27 -12.46
N ARG A 331 -2.07 -12.57 -11.43
CA ARG A 331 -3.13 -12.98 -10.50
C ARG A 331 -4.42 -12.29 -10.88
N VAL A 332 -5.54 -13.00 -10.84
CA VAL A 332 -6.87 -12.44 -11.10
C VAL A 332 -7.68 -12.40 -9.81
N VAL A 333 -8.10 -11.20 -9.43
CA VAL A 333 -8.98 -10.95 -8.29
C VAL A 333 -10.36 -10.63 -8.81
N HIS A 334 -11.39 -11.31 -8.29
CA HIS A 334 -12.77 -11.08 -8.68
C HIS A 334 -13.53 -10.35 -7.58
N MET A 335 -14.50 -9.53 -8.00
CA MET A 335 -15.38 -8.82 -7.09
C MET A 335 -16.77 -8.61 -7.71
N GLY A 336 -17.79 -8.55 -6.86
CA GLY A 336 -19.19 -8.48 -7.30
C GLY A 336 -19.77 -9.85 -7.63
N ASP A 337 -21.07 -9.86 -7.90
CA ASP A 337 -21.85 -11.07 -8.22
C ASP A 337 -22.50 -10.93 -9.60
N LYS A 338 -23.37 -9.92 -9.78
CA LYS A 338 -24.13 -9.69 -11.03
C LYS A 338 -24.22 -8.19 -11.35
N PRO A 339 -23.31 -7.61 -12.15
CA PRO A 339 -22.16 -8.26 -12.79
C PRO A 339 -20.99 -8.52 -11.83
N GLN A 340 -20.16 -9.50 -12.17
CA GLN A 340 -18.84 -9.69 -11.57
C GLN A 340 -17.80 -8.88 -12.37
N TYR A 341 -16.74 -8.44 -11.69
CA TYR A 341 -15.58 -7.76 -12.25
C TYR A 341 -14.30 -8.51 -11.91
N ALA A 342 -13.27 -8.35 -12.74
CA ALA A 342 -11.94 -8.87 -12.49
C ALA A 342 -10.89 -7.76 -12.56
N ALA A 343 -9.95 -7.78 -11.63
CA ALA A 343 -8.72 -6.99 -11.66
C ALA A 343 -7.53 -7.96 -11.81
N ILE A 344 -6.49 -7.52 -12.53
CA ILE A 344 -5.29 -8.32 -12.78
C ILE A 344 -4.12 -7.66 -12.05
N LEU A 345 -3.32 -8.46 -11.36
CA LEU A 345 -2.14 -7.99 -10.64
C LEU A 345 -0.93 -8.80 -11.07
N ARG A 346 0.25 -8.20 -11.07
CA ARG A 346 1.52 -8.88 -11.26
C ARG A 346 2.51 -8.42 -10.22
N GLY A 347 2.98 -9.34 -9.37
CA GLY A 347 3.70 -8.96 -8.16
C GLY A 347 2.85 -8.02 -7.29
N PRO A 348 3.42 -6.89 -6.83
CA PRO A 348 2.68 -5.87 -6.06
C PRO A 348 1.87 -4.90 -6.94
N VAL A 349 2.02 -4.95 -8.27
CA VAL A 349 1.46 -3.96 -9.18
C VAL A 349 0.09 -4.39 -9.68
N VAL A 350 -0.87 -3.48 -9.61
CA VAL A 350 -2.19 -3.59 -10.23
C VAL A 350 -2.05 -3.22 -11.70
N LEU A 351 -2.52 -4.08 -12.60
CA LEU A 351 -2.56 -3.81 -14.03
C LEU A 351 -3.90 -3.19 -14.42
N THR A 352 -3.83 -2.21 -15.31
CA THR A 352 -4.94 -1.34 -15.67
C THR A 352 -5.02 -1.18 -17.16
N ARG A 353 -6.25 -1.13 -17.67
CA ARG A 353 -6.51 -0.83 -19.07
C ARG A 353 -6.52 0.67 -19.28
N ASP A 354 -5.66 1.18 -20.16
CA ASP A 354 -5.65 2.57 -20.62
C ASP A 354 -6.20 2.69 -22.04
N ALA A 355 -7.01 3.72 -22.31
CA ALA A 355 -7.64 3.93 -23.61
C ALA A 355 -6.67 4.17 -24.78
N SER A 356 -5.44 4.63 -24.52
CA SER A 356 -4.42 4.80 -25.55
C SER A 356 -3.70 3.52 -25.95
N LEU A 357 -3.82 2.44 -25.16
CA LEU A 357 -3.17 1.18 -25.45
C LEU A 357 -3.96 0.34 -26.49
N PRO A 358 -3.33 -0.59 -27.23
CA PRO A 358 -4.03 -1.53 -28.11
C PRO A 358 -4.95 -2.49 -27.34
N GLY A 359 -6.07 -2.92 -27.94
CA GLY A 359 -6.92 -3.98 -27.36
C GLY A 359 -8.44 -3.76 -27.38
N GLY A 360 -8.93 -2.80 -28.16
CA GLY A 360 -10.36 -2.54 -28.33
C GLY A 360 -10.92 -1.45 -27.41
N SER A 361 -12.24 -1.31 -27.41
CA SER A 361 -12.97 -0.30 -26.63
C SER A 361 -12.79 -0.49 -25.12
N MET A 362 -12.82 0.61 -24.36
CA MET A 362 -12.82 0.60 -22.88
C MET A 362 -14.00 -0.19 -22.27
N GLY A 363 -15.08 -0.40 -23.03
CA GLY A 363 -16.23 -1.20 -22.62
C GLY A 363 -16.14 -2.69 -23.00
N ALA A 364 -15.04 -3.17 -23.56
CA ALA A 364 -14.89 -4.57 -23.93
C ALA A 364 -14.97 -5.49 -22.68
N ILE A 365 -15.71 -6.60 -22.79
CA ILE A 365 -15.77 -7.60 -21.72
C ILE A 365 -14.59 -8.57 -21.88
N VAL A 366 -13.74 -8.61 -20.86
CA VAL A 366 -12.45 -9.32 -20.90
C VAL A 366 -12.55 -10.55 -20.01
N ASN A 367 -12.87 -11.71 -20.58
CA ASN A 367 -12.74 -12.97 -19.86
C ASN A 367 -11.28 -13.42 -19.87
N ALA A 368 -10.53 -13.06 -18.81
CA ALA A 368 -9.10 -13.31 -18.72
C ALA A 368 -8.70 -14.81 -18.74
N GLY A 369 -9.67 -15.74 -18.65
CA GLY A 369 -9.41 -17.18 -18.83
C GLY A 369 -8.54 -17.79 -17.73
N ALA A 370 -8.62 -17.24 -16.51
CA ALA A 370 -7.75 -17.60 -15.41
C ALA A 370 -7.86 -19.09 -15.04
N LYS A 371 -6.71 -19.77 -14.90
CA LYS A 371 -6.62 -21.15 -14.40
C LYS A 371 -6.04 -21.13 -13.00
N GLY A 372 -6.80 -21.62 -12.02
CA GLY A 372 -6.38 -21.59 -10.61
C GLY A 372 -6.16 -20.17 -10.05
N GLY A 373 -6.80 -19.16 -10.65
CA GLY A 373 -6.63 -17.75 -10.28
C GLY A 373 -5.45 -17.03 -10.96
N TYR A 374 -4.79 -17.68 -11.92
CA TYR A 374 -3.63 -17.11 -12.63
C TYR A 374 -3.85 -17.00 -14.14
N VAL A 375 -3.20 -16.00 -14.73
CA VAL A 375 -3.15 -15.75 -16.19
C VAL A 375 -1.71 -15.58 -16.65
N ASN A 376 -1.48 -15.88 -17.92
CA ASN A 376 -0.22 -15.59 -18.58
C ASN A 376 -0.22 -14.14 -19.05
N LEU A 377 0.89 -13.45 -18.80
CA LEU A 377 1.12 -12.07 -19.19
C LEU A 377 2.42 -12.02 -19.98
N GLU A 378 2.34 -11.56 -21.21
CA GLU A 378 3.51 -11.37 -22.06
C GLU A 378 4.03 -9.93 -21.88
N PRO A 379 5.30 -9.71 -21.49
CA PRO A 379 5.86 -8.36 -21.42
C PRO A 379 5.78 -7.68 -22.79
N VAL A 380 5.40 -6.40 -22.80
CA VAL A 380 5.37 -5.57 -24.00
C VAL A 380 6.45 -4.50 -23.88
N ALA A 381 7.19 -4.25 -24.96
CA ALA A 381 8.17 -3.17 -25.00
C ALA A 381 7.47 -1.83 -24.82
N HIS A 382 7.99 -0.99 -23.93
CA HIS A 382 7.45 0.32 -23.60
C HIS A 382 8.58 1.37 -23.65
N ASP A 383 8.22 2.64 -23.79
CA ASP A 383 9.17 3.75 -23.87
C ASP A 383 9.74 4.17 -22.50
N GLY A 384 9.17 3.66 -21.40
CA GLY A 384 9.52 4.02 -20.02
C GLY A 384 9.11 5.44 -19.62
N LEU A 385 8.57 6.23 -20.56
CA LEU A 385 8.17 7.63 -20.35
C LEU A 385 6.67 7.71 -20.04
N ASN A 386 5.85 6.99 -20.80
CA ASN A 386 4.40 6.97 -20.62
C ASN A 386 3.95 5.82 -19.73
N TYR A 387 4.64 4.68 -19.83
CA TYR A 387 4.33 3.47 -19.08
C TYR A 387 5.59 2.90 -18.46
N TRP A 388 5.51 2.60 -17.16
CA TRP A 388 6.62 1.94 -16.48
C TRP A 388 6.61 0.43 -16.71
N LEU A 389 5.45 -0.22 -16.66
CA LEU A 389 5.31 -1.64 -16.99
C LEU A 389 4.15 -1.84 -17.95
N GLN A 390 4.32 -2.75 -18.92
CA GLN A 390 3.27 -3.10 -19.87
C GLN A 390 3.24 -4.60 -20.13
N TYR A 391 2.03 -5.14 -20.17
CA TYR A 391 1.80 -6.56 -20.41
C TYR A 391 0.64 -6.78 -21.36
N ARG A 392 0.77 -7.80 -22.20
CA ARG A 392 -0.27 -8.29 -23.08
C ARG A 392 -0.97 -9.48 -22.44
N LEU A 393 -2.28 -9.36 -22.32
CA LEU A 393 -3.19 -10.43 -21.95
C LEU A 393 -3.84 -11.00 -23.20
N THR A 394 -3.82 -12.32 -23.34
CA THR A 394 -4.60 -13.03 -24.36
C THR A 394 -5.88 -13.56 -23.73
N TYR A 395 -7.03 -13.23 -24.32
CA TYR A 395 -8.35 -13.60 -23.80
C TYR A 395 -9.27 -14.12 -24.91
N SER A 396 -10.34 -14.81 -24.51
CA SER A 396 -11.39 -15.28 -25.43
C SER A 396 -12.53 -14.26 -25.46
N PRO A 397 -12.94 -13.77 -26.65
CA PRO A 397 -14.05 -12.84 -26.78
C PRO A 397 -15.39 -13.52 -26.43
N GLU A 398 -16.42 -12.69 -26.21
CA GLU A 398 -17.72 -13.09 -25.66
C GLU A 398 -18.49 -14.09 -26.53
N SER A 399 -18.58 -13.80 -27.82
CA SER A 399 -19.16 -14.69 -28.83
C SER A 399 -18.02 -15.42 -29.53
N TYR A 400 -17.74 -16.65 -29.14
CA TYR A 400 -16.94 -17.54 -29.97
C TYR A 400 -17.85 -18.09 -31.08
N LYS A 401 -17.38 -18.07 -32.33
CA LYS A 401 -17.98 -18.92 -33.38
C LYS A 401 -17.98 -20.37 -32.91
N GLU A 402 -18.96 -21.17 -33.33
CA GLU A 402 -19.04 -22.61 -33.01
C GLU A 402 -17.79 -23.39 -33.49
N SER A 403 -17.04 -22.83 -34.44
CA SER A 403 -15.75 -23.33 -34.94
C SER A 403 -14.52 -22.84 -34.14
N GLY A 404 -14.72 -22.05 -33.08
CA GLY A 404 -13.70 -21.30 -32.35
C GLY A 404 -13.30 -20.00 -33.04
N ASP A 405 -13.22 -18.90 -32.28
CA ASP A 405 -12.58 -17.66 -32.73
C ASP A 405 -11.12 -17.60 -32.27
N LYS A 406 -10.31 -16.84 -33.01
CA LYS A 406 -8.92 -16.58 -32.65
C LYS A 406 -8.88 -15.79 -31.32
N PRO A 407 -7.97 -16.13 -30.39
CA PRO A 407 -7.76 -15.34 -29.19
C PRO A 407 -7.50 -13.87 -29.51
N VAL A 408 -8.05 -12.97 -28.69
CA VAL A 408 -7.85 -11.52 -28.82
C VAL A 408 -6.85 -11.09 -27.76
N THR A 409 -6.08 -10.05 -28.06
CA THR A 409 -5.09 -9.50 -27.15
C THR A 409 -5.52 -8.14 -26.62
N LEU A 410 -5.19 -7.88 -25.36
CA LEU A 410 -5.39 -6.62 -24.67
C LEU A 410 -4.09 -6.23 -23.99
N ASP A 411 -3.61 -5.01 -24.26
CA ASP A 411 -2.46 -4.48 -23.54
C ASP A 411 -2.93 -3.72 -22.30
N LEU A 412 -2.25 -3.99 -21.19
CA LEU A 412 -2.44 -3.40 -19.86
C LEU A 412 -1.13 -2.74 -19.43
N CYS A 413 -1.23 -1.62 -18.72
CA CYS A 413 -0.09 -0.99 -18.05
C CYS A 413 -0.20 -1.11 -16.53
N ASP A 414 0.85 -0.74 -15.81
CA ASP A 414 0.76 -0.52 -14.38
C ASP A 414 -0.26 0.58 -14.04
N TYR A 415 -0.95 0.43 -12.91
CA TYR A 415 -1.91 1.42 -12.44
C TYR A 415 -1.24 2.79 -12.34
N ALA A 416 -0.02 2.90 -11.83
CA ALA A 416 0.63 4.18 -11.60
C ALA A 416 0.85 5.02 -12.88
N SER A 417 0.98 4.40 -14.05
CA SER A 417 1.05 5.09 -15.35
C SER A 417 -0.31 5.33 -16.02
N ALA A 418 -1.34 4.52 -15.74
CA ALA A 418 -2.64 4.63 -16.41
C ALA A 418 -3.30 6.02 -16.22
N GLY A 419 -3.72 6.66 -17.31
CA GLY A 419 -4.28 8.01 -17.29
C GLY A 419 -3.30 9.13 -16.94
N ASN A 420 -2.01 8.82 -16.73
CA ASN A 420 -0.96 9.78 -16.35
C ASN A 420 -0.11 10.24 -17.55
N ASN A 421 -0.71 10.28 -18.73
CA ASN A 421 -0.11 10.80 -19.95
C ASN A 421 -0.60 12.22 -20.25
N GLU A 422 0.06 12.91 -21.19
CA GLU A 422 -0.30 14.28 -21.59
C GLU A 422 -1.77 14.40 -22.03
N GLN A 423 -2.38 13.33 -22.52
CA GLN A 423 -3.76 13.31 -23.01
C GLN A 423 -4.80 13.10 -21.91
N GLY A 424 -4.40 12.73 -20.69
CA GLY A 424 -5.31 12.46 -19.57
C GLY A 424 -6.34 11.37 -19.89
N THR A 425 -5.88 10.26 -20.47
CA THR A 425 -6.73 9.17 -20.97
C THR A 425 -7.65 8.56 -19.92
N LEU A 426 -8.79 8.04 -20.39
CA LEU A 426 -9.68 7.21 -19.58
C LEU A 426 -8.99 5.86 -19.32
N TYR A 427 -9.08 5.38 -18.08
CA TYR A 427 -8.57 4.06 -17.71
C TYR A 427 -9.56 3.27 -16.85
N SER A 428 -9.36 1.95 -16.78
CA SER A 428 -10.19 1.03 -16.01
C SER A 428 -9.37 -0.11 -15.43
N THR A 429 -9.37 -0.24 -14.11
CA THR A 429 -8.73 -1.35 -13.37
C THR A 429 -9.66 -2.55 -13.25
N TRP A 430 -10.96 -2.32 -13.04
CA TRP A 430 -11.96 -3.38 -12.88
C TRP A 430 -12.65 -3.67 -14.21
N LEU A 431 -12.38 -4.84 -14.77
CA LEU A 431 -12.89 -5.29 -16.06
C LEU A 431 -14.16 -6.14 -15.88
N PRO A 432 -15.29 -5.79 -16.51
CA PRO A 432 -16.52 -6.56 -16.38
C PRO A 432 -16.34 -7.99 -16.91
N GLN A 433 -17.03 -8.94 -16.27
CA GLN A 433 -16.99 -10.36 -16.62
C GLN A 433 -18.33 -10.85 -17.18
N LEU A 434 -18.27 -11.87 -18.04
CA LEU A 434 -19.44 -12.53 -18.60
C LEU A 434 -20.22 -13.29 -17.52
N ILE A 435 -21.55 -13.21 -17.62
CA ILE A 435 -22.45 -14.05 -16.81
C ILE A 435 -22.51 -15.44 -17.47
N ASP A 436 -22.16 -16.47 -16.72
CA ASP A 436 -22.38 -17.86 -17.11
C ASP A 436 -23.75 -18.33 -16.58
N PRO A 437 -24.78 -18.50 -17.44
CA PRO A 437 -26.10 -18.90 -16.99
C PRO A 437 -26.13 -20.26 -16.30
N LYS A 438 -25.12 -21.12 -16.52
CA LYS A 438 -25.00 -22.42 -15.82
C LYS A 438 -24.57 -22.28 -14.36
N LYS A 439 -24.00 -21.14 -13.98
CA LYS A 439 -23.53 -20.82 -12.63
C LYS A 439 -24.48 -19.90 -11.86
N LEU A 440 -25.54 -19.41 -12.52
CA LEU A 440 -26.60 -18.67 -11.84
C LEU A 440 -27.33 -19.63 -10.88
N ARG A 441 -27.16 -19.38 -9.58
CA ARG A 441 -27.98 -20.00 -8.54
C ARG A 441 -29.32 -19.30 -8.42
#